data_AF-A0A961I862-F1
#
_entry.id   AF-A0A961I862-F1
#
_cell.length_a   1.000
_cell.length_b   1.000
_cell.length_c   1.000
_cell.angle_alpha   90.00
_cell.angle_beta   90.00
_cell.angle_gamma   90.00
#
_symmetry.space_group_name_H-M   'P 1'
#
loop_
_entity.id
_entity.type
_entity.pdbx_description
1 polymer ?
#
loop_
_entity_poly.entity_id
_entity_poly.type
_entity_poly.pdbx_seq_one_letter_code
_entity_poly.pdbx_strand_id
1 'polypeptide(L)'
;MNFNNNRLIHAVRRVRRPTQSQMRSYAIVFKLVLVGVLAFGTNPVRADSVRISQIDARSLLPTQQVRAYVSVLDAQGEPLRGLNADNFRVLESADGEQFEETDLIDVTRLDQSAEGIDFLLLIDNSGSMYQQRRDENGRPYKRIDHAREAVRSFVTDMPATNDRVALVSYNTKYVRHVDFTGDRTAVLAGLTQMRQPFDYDHFSEIYAALVRAIHDVGASGGRKVIVILSDGENRSYYAHLHQEHPDYGSRIYTPDEPLDLARREGLSIYTVNYGTSRYQRDKMLQQISLDTGGAVFDARNADELKNIYRTIARQVSGEYRLTARATMIPADRRFMRIEYNAANTGTDTVQATRRYFTGTVLGMPLRELTPLLILPLLLALLLLALLSRWKFEQKEHAPQLEVLNAGAAGSV
;
A
#
# COMPACT_ATOMS: atom_id res chain seq x y z
N MET A 1 19.85 74.93 23.05
CA MET A 1 20.69 73.78 22.68
C MET A 1 20.10 72.55 23.35
N ASN A 2 19.08 71.89 22.80
CA ASN A 2 19.09 70.85 21.74
C ASN A 2 20.04 69.64 21.99
N PHE A 3 19.41 68.52 22.32
CA PHE A 3 19.70 67.09 22.12
C PHE A 3 21.13 66.60 21.83
N ASN A 4 21.61 65.63 22.63
CA ASN A 4 22.21 64.35 22.21
C ASN A 4 22.57 63.51 23.46
N ASN A 5 21.93 62.37 23.74
CA ASN A 5 22.11 61.02 23.17
C ASN A 5 23.27 60.19 23.74
N ASN A 6 22.87 58.97 24.18
CA ASN A 6 23.61 57.71 24.23
C ASN A 6 24.74 57.50 25.26
N ARG A 7 24.45 56.64 26.25
CA ARG A 7 24.99 55.26 26.29
C ARG A 7 24.37 54.41 27.41
N LEU A 8 23.40 53.57 27.02
CA LEU A 8 22.99 52.38 27.77
C LEU A 8 24.07 51.30 27.57
N ILE A 9 24.74 50.89 28.65
CA ILE A 9 25.61 49.71 28.67
C ILE A 9 24.75 48.50 29.02
N HIS A 10 24.54 47.62 28.04
CA HIS A 10 23.94 46.30 28.24
C HIS A 10 24.85 45.42 29.12
N ALA A 11 24.34 44.98 30.26
CA ALA A 11 24.94 43.90 31.04
C ALA A 11 24.68 42.55 30.35
N VAL A 12 25.64 42.07 29.56
CA VAL A 12 25.64 40.69 29.05
C VAL A 12 26.09 39.76 30.18
N ARG A 13 25.13 39.12 30.86
CA ARG A 13 25.39 38.04 31.81
C ARG A 13 25.85 36.80 31.01
N ARG A 14 27.17 36.56 30.95
CA ARG A 14 27.75 35.36 30.35
C ARG A 14 27.20 34.11 31.05
N VAL A 15 26.38 33.33 30.37
CA VAL A 15 26.09 31.94 30.75
C VAL A 15 27.36 31.13 30.51
N ARG A 16 28.00 30.67 31.60
CA ARG A 16 29.16 29.76 31.53
C ARG A 16 28.70 28.44 30.90
N ARG A 17 29.32 28.04 29.79
CA ARG A 17 29.17 26.68 29.23
C ARG A 17 29.78 25.66 30.21
N PRO A 18 29.14 24.51 30.47
CA PRO A 18 29.69 23.49 31.36
C PRO A 18 30.97 22.89 30.77
N THR A 19 31.93 22.57 31.64
CA THR A 19 33.21 22.00 31.27
C THR A 19 33.09 20.52 30.89
N GLN A 20 33.96 20.05 29.99
CA GLN A 20 33.95 18.71 29.39
C GLN A 20 33.97 17.56 30.41
N SER A 21 34.46 17.81 31.63
CA SER A 21 34.45 16.89 32.77
C SER A 21 33.05 16.72 33.38
N GLN A 22 32.25 17.80 33.48
CA GLN A 22 30.90 17.74 34.03
C GLN A 22 29.92 17.00 33.09
N MET A 23 30.15 17.04 31.77
CA MET A 23 29.37 16.26 30.80
C MET A 23 29.62 14.75 30.90
N ARG A 24 30.79 14.31 31.40
CA ARG A 24 31.12 12.88 31.57
C ARG A 24 30.40 12.26 32.77
N SER A 25 30.16 13.02 33.84
CA SER A 25 29.46 12.51 35.03
C SER A 25 27.96 12.27 34.79
N TYR A 26 27.30 13.12 33.99
CA TYR A 26 25.91 12.86 33.56
C TYR A 26 25.80 11.66 32.61
N ALA A 27 26.80 11.41 31.77
CA ALA A 27 26.84 10.25 30.89
C ALA A 27 27.04 8.92 31.63
N ILE A 28 27.68 8.92 32.82
CA ILE A 28 27.90 7.70 33.62
C ILE A 28 26.64 7.34 34.43
N VAL A 29 25.95 8.33 35.01
CA VAL A 29 24.69 8.09 35.73
C VAL A 29 23.57 7.68 34.75
N PHE A 30 23.53 8.24 33.54
CA PHE A 30 22.59 7.81 32.49
C PHE A 30 22.92 6.42 31.92
N LYS A 31 24.21 6.05 31.85
CA LYS A 31 24.63 4.69 31.47
C LYS A 31 24.36 3.65 32.56
N LEU A 32 24.34 4.01 33.84
CA LEU A 32 24.01 3.07 34.91
C LEU A 32 22.50 2.83 35.08
N VAL A 33 21.66 3.80 34.70
CA VAL A 33 20.19 3.57 34.62
C VAL A 33 19.81 2.79 33.35
N LEU A 34 20.61 2.84 32.29
CA LEU A 34 20.35 2.08 31.06
C LEU A 34 20.94 0.65 31.07
N VAL A 35 21.78 0.30 32.06
CA VAL A 35 22.40 -1.04 32.18
C VAL A 35 21.70 -1.90 33.26
N GLY A 36 20.76 -1.34 34.02
CA GLY A 36 20.03 -2.02 35.09
C GLY A 36 18.72 -2.74 34.73
N VAL A 37 18.32 -2.80 33.45
CA VAL A 37 17.09 -3.50 33.01
C VAL A 37 17.39 -4.80 32.22
N LEU A 38 18.66 -5.13 31.97
CA LEU A 38 19.06 -6.27 31.13
C LEU A 38 19.39 -7.57 31.89
N ALA A 39 18.84 -7.77 33.09
CA ALA A 39 19.03 -9.02 33.83
C ALA A 39 17.82 -9.40 34.70
N PHE A 40 16.62 -9.40 34.11
CA PHE A 40 15.61 -10.37 34.51
C PHE A 40 15.58 -11.43 33.43
N GLY A 41 15.80 -12.69 33.82
CA GLY A 41 15.73 -13.83 32.93
C GLY A 41 14.35 -13.91 32.29
N THR A 42 14.22 -13.38 31.08
CA THR A 42 13.07 -13.66 30.24
C THR A 42 13.35 -15.01 29.61
N ASN A 43 12.69 -16.06 30.10
CA ASN A 43 12.27 -17.11 29.18
C ASN A 43 11.61 -16.37 28.00
N PRO A 44 12.04 -16.59 26.74
CA PRO A 44 11.37 -15.96 25.62
C PRO A 44 9.91 -16.43 25.66
N VAL A 45 9.02 -15.54 26.07
CA VAL A 45 7.59 -15.73 25.91
C VAL A 45 7.39 -15.79 24.40
N ARG A 46 7.20 -17.00 23.88
CA ARG A 46 6.94 -17.27 22.48
C ARG A 46 5.51 -16.83 22.22
N ALA A 47 5.34 -15.59 21.75
CA ALA A 47 4.03 -15.02 21.47
C ALA A 47 3.71 -15.14 19.98
N ASP A 48 2.47 -15.51 19.69
CA ASP A 48 1.88 -15.40 18.36
C ASP A 48 1.91 -13.93 17.90
N SER A 49 1.98 -13.70 16.59
CA SER A 49 1.92 -12.37 16.00
C SER A 49 0.72 -12.22 15.07
N VAL A 50 0.03 -11.10 15.18
CA VAL A 50 -1.08 -10.72 14.29
C VAL A 50 -0.72 -9.46 13.51
N ARG A 51 -1.02 -9.44 12.22
CA ARG A 51 -0.77 -8.30 11.32
C ARG A 51 -1.90 -8.16 10.31
N ILE A 52 -2.37 -6.93 10.11
CA ILE A 52 -3.35 -6.61 9.06
C ILE A 52 -2.60 -6.33 7.75
N SER A 53 -2.60 -7.30 6.84
CA SER A 53 -1.91 -7.25 5.56
C SER A 53 -2.60 -6.37 4.52
N GLN A 54 -3.92 -6.33 4.52
CA GLN A 54 -4.68 -5.50 3.58
C GLN A 54 -6.06 -5.20 4.15
N ILE A 55 -6.61 -4.03 3.81
CA ILE A 55 -8.01 -3.70 4.06
C ILE A 55 -8.62 -3.28 2.73
N ASP A 56 -9.61 -4.05 2.27
CA ASP A 56 -10.39 -3.77 1.07
C ASP A 56 -11.75 -3.17 1.46
N ALA A 57 -11.90 -1.88 1.18
CA ALA A 57 -13.10 -1.09 1.48
C ALA A 57 -13.98 -0.84 0.24
N ARG A 58 -13.76 -1.54 -0.88
CA ARG A 58 -14.55 -1.31 -2.11
C ARG A 58 -16.03 -1.66 -1.94
N SER A 59 -16.34 -2.62 -1.06
CA SER A 59 -17.71 -3.02 -0.73
C SER A 59 -18.33 -2.18 0.39
N LEU A 60 -17.64 -1.14 0.89
CA LEU A 60 -18.12 -0.29 1.97
C LEU A 60 -19.41 0.43 1.59
N LEU A 61 -19.50 0.95 0.37
CA LEU A 61 -20.65 1.71 -0.11
C LEU A 61 -21.85 0.86 -0.52
N PRO A 62 -21.68 -0.20 -1.34
CA PRO A 62 -22.84 -0.99 -1.78
C PRO A 62 -23.38 -1.93 -0.71
N THR A 63 -22.54 -2.44 0.19
CA THR A 63 -22.95 -3.49 1.15
C THR A 63 -22.58 -3.20 2.60
N GLN A 64 -21.97 -2.05 2.90
CA GLN A 64 -21.47 -1.73 4.25
C GLN A 64 -20.47 -2.78 4.78
N GLN A 65 -19.71 -3.41 3.87
CA GLN A 65 -18.75 -4.46 4.23
C GLN A 65 -17.32 -4.01 3.95
N VAL A 66 -16.42 -4.36 4.85
CA VAL A 66 -14.98 -4.22 4.68
C VAL A 66 -14.35 -5.59 4.86
N ARG A 67 -13.40 -5.91 3.99
CA ARG A 67 -12.63 -7.16 4.07
C ARG A 67 -11.23 -6.86 4.56
N ALA A 68 -10.85 -7.42 5.70
CA ALA A 68 -9.50 -7.35 6.23
C ALA A 68 -8.78 -8.69 5.97
N TYR A 69 -7.56 -8.62 5.45
CA TYR A 69 -6.70 -9.79 5.30
C TYR A 69 -5.67 -9.77 6.42
N VAL A 70 -5.63 -10.86 7.19
CA VAL A 70 -4.97 -10.93 8.48
C VAL A 70 -3.99 -12.09 8.49
N SER A 71 -2.72 -11.77 8.72
CA SER A 71 -1.67 -12.77 8.95
C SER A 71 -1.60 -13.04 10.44
N VAL A 72 -1.86 -14.29 10.84
CA VAL A 72 -1.62 -14.78 12.21
C VAL A 72 -0.50 -15.81 12.13
N LEU A 73 0.64 -15.51 12.73
CA LEU A 73 1.83 -16.36 12.67
C LEU A 73 2.20 -16.86 14.06
N ASP A 74 2.68 -18.09 14.13
CA ASP A 74 3.29 -18.64 15.34
C ASP A 74 4.69 -18.04 15.58
N ALA A 75 5.33 -18.48 16.67
CA ALA A 75 6.68 -18.05 17.04
C ALA A 75 7.78 -18.46 16.03
N GLN A 76 7.48 -19.37 15.08
CA GLN A 76 8.37 -19.79 14.01
C GLN A 76 8.13 -18.99 12.72
N GLY A 77 7.12 -18.11 12.69
CA GLY A 77 6.74 -17.34 11.52
C GLY A 77 5.87 -18.11 10.53
N GLU A 78 5.31 -19.24 10.96
CA GLU A 78 4.41 -20.07 10.16
C GLU A 78 2.94 -19.68 10.39
N PRO A 79 2.06 -19.72 9.36
CA PRO A 79 0.66 -19.36 9.52
C PRO A 79 -0.11 -20.32 10.43
N LEU A 80 -0.78 -19.78 11.45
CA LEU A 80 -1.66 -20.55 12.32
C LEU A 80 -2.90 -21.03 11.55
N ARG A 81 -3.32 -22.25 11.85
CA ARG A 81 -4.45 -22.92 11.20
C ARG A 81 -5.59 -23.18 12.18
N GLY A 82 -6.80 -23.33 11.63
CA GLY A 82 -7.98 -23.71 12.41
C GLY A 82 -8.58 -22.59 13.24
N LEU A 83 -8.23 -21.33 12.97
CA LEU A 83 -8.87 -20.18 13.60
C LEU A 83 -10.26 -19.98 12.98
N ASN A 84 -11.22 -19.61 13.83
CA ASN A 84 -12.61 -19.36 13.48
C ASN A 84 -13.03 -17.95 13.96
N ALA A 85 -14.31 -17.61 13.78
CA ALA A 85 -14.84 -16.30 14.15
C ALA A 85 -14.67 -15.96 15.65
N ASP A 86 -14.74 -16.94 16.55
CA ASP A 86 -14.62 -16.72 18.00
C ASP A 86 -13.19 -16.30 18.42
N ASN A 87 -12.20 -16.51 17.55
CA ASN A 87 -10.82 -16.10 17.81
C ASN A 87 -10.57 -14.61 17.52
N PHE A 88 -11.48 -13.93 16.84
CA PHE A 88 -11.28 -12.57 16.35
C PHE A 88 -12.34 -11.61 16.88
N ARG A 89 -11.89 -10.41 17.27
CA ARG A 89 -12.77 -9.25 17.43
C ARG A 89 -12.28 -8.16 16.50
N VAL A 90 -13.21 -7.55 15.77
CA VAL A 90 -12.92 -6.48 14.82
C VAL A 90 -13.52 -5.21 15.37
N LEU A 91 -12.68 -4.19 15.57
CA LEU A 91 -13.07 -2.89 16.06
C LEU A 91 -12.70 -1.80 15.07
N GLU A 92 -13.48 -0.72 15.04
CA GLU A 92 -13.25 0.44 14.20
C GLU A 92 -13.19 1.73 15.00
N SER A 93 -12.43 2.69 14.51
CA SER A 93 -12.27 4.01 15.11
C SER A 93 -12.07 5.08 14.04
N ALA A 94 -12.60 6.28 14.25
CA ALA A 94 -12.33 7.43 13.37
C ALA A 94 -11.07 8.21 13.78
N ASP A 95 -10.70 8.21 15.05
CA ASP A 95 -9.56 8.97 15.59
C ASP A 95 -8.34 8.08 15.91
N GLY A 96 -8.53 6.77 15.98
CA GLY A 96 -7.50 5.80 16.36
C GLY A 96 -7.34 5.67 17.88
N GLU A 97 -8.25 6.24 18.67
CA GLU A 97 -8.26 6.19 20.13
C GLU A 97 -9.51 5.48 20.65
N GLN A 98 -10.69 5.87 20.18
CA GLN A 98 -11.97 5.29 20.60
C GLN A 98 -12.44 4.23 19.61
N PHE A 99 -12.46 2.97 20.05
CA PHE A 99 -12.79 1.83 19.20
C PHE A 99 -14.18 1.28 19.53
N GLU A 100 -14.99 1.11 18.49
CA GLU A 100 -16.30 0.48 18.51
C GLU A 100 -16.20 -0.90 17.89
N GLU A 101 -16.77 -1.92 18.55
CA GLU A 101 -16.80 -3.27 18.02
C GLU A 101 -17.74 -3.37 16.82
N THR A 102 -17.35 -4.17 15.83
CA THR A 102 -18.08 -4.36 14.58
C THR A 102 -18.57 -5.78 14.44
N ASP A 103 -19.65 -5.97 13.68
CA ASP A 103 -20.18 -7.31 13.41
C ASP A 103 -19.22 -8.05 12.47
N LEU A 104 -18.58 -9.10 12.96
CA LEU A 104 -17.81 -10.04 12.14
C LEU A 104 -18.78 -11.01 11.43
N ILE A 105 -18.84 -10.92 10.10
CA ILE A 105 -19.78 -11.66 9.26
C ILE A 105 -19.20 -13.01 8.83
N ASP A 106 -17.94 -13.03 8.42
CA ASP A 106 -17.28 -14.22 7.86
C ASP A 106 -15.78 -14.23 8.20
N VAL A 107 -15.25 -15.44 8.41
CA VAL A 107 -13.82 -15.72 8.58
C VAL A 107 -13.47 -16.88 7.66
N THR A 108 -12.70 -16.59 6.62
CA THR A 108 -12.27 -17.60 5.65
C THR A 108 -10.75 -17.54 5.49
N ARG A 109 -10.06 -18.67 5.54
CA ARG A 109 -8.63 -18.75 5.23
C ARG A 109 -8.40 -18.75 3.72
N LEU A 110 -7.40 -18.01 3.22
CA LEU A 110 -7.25 -17.79 1.78
C LEU A 110 -6.98 -19.07 0.99
N ASP A 111 -6.20 -20.02 1.54
CA ASP A 111 -5.97 -21.33 0.91
C ASP A 111 -7.19 -22.26 0.89
N GLN A 112 -8.31 -21.86 1.51
CA GLN A 112 -9.61 -22.54 1.45
C GLN A 112 -10.65 -21.73 0.63
N SER A 113 -10.28 -20.53 0.19
CA SER A 113 -11.15 -19.64 -0.58
C SER A 113 -11.02 -19.92 -2.07
N ALA A 114 -12.11 -19.73 -2.82
CA ALA A 114 -12.05 -19.65 -4.29
C ALA A 114 -11.50 -18.30 -4.79
N GLU A 115 -11.32 -17.34 -3.88
CA GLU A 115 -10.70 -16.06 -4.17
C GLU A 115 -9.19 -16.25 -4.41
N GLY A 116 -8.74 -15.88 -5.61
CA GLY A 116 -7.33 -15.88 -5.95
C GLY A 116 -6.59 -14.68 -5.35
N ILE A 117 -5.27 -14.84 -5.20
CA ILE A 117 -4.34 -13.79 -4.80
C ILE A 117 -3.63 -13.26 -6.05
N ASP A 118 -3.57 -11.95 -6.19
CA ASP A 118 -2.80 -11.29 -7.23
C ASP A 118 -1.42 -10.90 -6.70
N PHE A 119 -0.37 -11.51 -7.26
CA PHE A 119 1.02 -11.17 -6.99
C PHE A 119 1.63 -10.38 -8.16
N LEU A 120 2.10 -9.17 -7.90
CA LEU A 120 2.99 -8.46 -8.82
C LEU A 120 4.43 -8.61 -8.33
N LEU A 121 5.24 -9.31 -9.12
CA LEU A 121 6.67 -9.47 -8.86
C LEU A 121 7.42 -8.34 -9.55
N LEU A 122 7.97 -7.43 -8.75
CA LEU A 122 8.68 -6.24 -9.20
C LEU A 122 10.19 -6.44 -9.02
N ILE A 123 10.87 -6.79 -10.10
CA ILE A 123 12.26 -7.27 -10.07
C ILE A 123 13.22 -6.16 -10.51
N ASP A 124 14.21 -5.85 -9.66
CA ASP A 124 15.30 -4.95 -10.03
C ASP A 124 16.08 -5.51 -11.24
N ASN A 125 16.17 -4.70 -12.28
CA ASN A 125 16.89 -4.98 -13.52
C ASN A 125 17.88 -3.85 -13.85
N SER A 126 18.41 -3.20 -12.81
CA SER A 126 19.47 -2.19 -12.89
C SER A 126 20.83 -2.81 -13.25
N GLY A 127 21.82 -1.97 -13.55
CA GLY A 127 23.15 -2.45 -13.94
C GLY A 127 23.87 -3.25 -12.86
N SER A 128 23.63 -2.95 -11.57
CA SER A 128 24.24 -3.65 -10.43
C SER A 128 23.86 -5.14 -10.37
N MET A 129 22.67 -5.49 -10.86
CA MET A 129 22.16 -6.86 -10.87
C MET A 129 22.92 -7.79 -11.82
N TYR A 130 23.63 -7.23 -12.81
CA TYR A 130 24.40 -7.96 -13.82
C TYR A 130 25.90 -8.03 -13.53
N GLN A 131 26.37 -7.35 -12.47
CA GLN A 131 27.77 -7.38 -12.07
C GLN A 131 28.19 -8.79 -11.66
N GLN A 132 29.36 -9.22 -12.14
CA GLN A 132 29.96 -10.48 -11.75
C GLN A 132 30.40 -10.42 -10.28
N ARG A 133 29.85 -11.29 -9.45
CA ARG A 133 30.19 -11.44 -8.03
C ARG A 133 30.71 -12.85 -7.77
N ARG A 134 31.23 -13.08 -6.57
CA ARG A 134 31.66 -14.41 -6.10
C ARG A 134 30.90 -14.79 -4.85
N ASP A 135 30.45 -16.04 -4.79
CA ASP A 135 29.82 -16.59 -3.59
C ASP A 135 30.86 -16.93 -2.52
N GLU A 136 30.41 -17.49 -1.40
CA GLU A 136 31.26 -17.90 -0.27
C GLU A 136 32.31 -18.96 -0.67
N ASN A 137 32.04 -19.72 -1.74
CA ASN A 137 32.93 -20.74 -2.30
C ASN A 137 33.77 -20.21 -3.46
N GLY A 138 33.73 -18.91 -3.73
CA GLY A 138 34.47 -18.25 -4.81
C GLY A 138 33.87 -18.46 -6.20
N ARG A 139 32.69 -19.06 -6.35
CA ARG A 139 32.05 -19.32 -7.65
C ARG A 139 31.44 -18.02 -8.21
N PRO A 140 31.65 -17.73 -9.50
CA PRO A 140 31.07 -16.55 -10.11
C PRO A 140 29.54 -16.65 -10.21
N TYR A 141 28.84 -15.56 -9.91
CA TYR A 141 27.40 -15.44 -10.13
C TYR A 141 26.99 -14.00 -10.46
N LYS A 142 25.80 -13.83 -11.03
CA LYS A 142 25.10 -12.54 -11.16
C LYS A 142 23.83 -12.58 -10.32
N ARG A 143 23.47 -11.44 -9.73
CA ARG A 143 22.30 -11.36 -8.86
C ARG A 143 21.00 -11.61 -9.62
N ILE A 144 20.92 -11.17 -10.87
CA ILE A 144 19.77 -11.38 -11.73
C ILE A 144 19.47 -12.86 -12.00
N ASP A 145 20.49 -13.72 -12.04
CA ASP A 145 20.30 -15.15 -12.28
C ASP A 145 19.66 -15.82 -11.05
N HIS A 146 20.08 -15.42 -9.86
CA HIS A 146 19.43 -15.86 -8.62
C HIS A 146 18.00 -15.34 -8.50
N ALA A 147 17.76 -14.08 -8.89
CA ALA A 147 16.41 -13.50 -8.92
C ALA A 147 15.48 -14.29 -9.84
N ARG A 148 15.93 -14.60 -11.06
CA ARG A 148 15.16 -15.42 -12.03
C ARG A 148 14.85 -16.80 -11.49
N GLU A 149 15.82 -17.45 -10.83
CA GLU A 149 15.60 -18.77 -10.25
C GLU A 149 14.63 -18.74 -9.06
N ALA A 150 14.70 -17.71 -8.21
CA ALA A 150 13.75 -17.53 -7.12
C ALA A 150 12.32 -17.32 -7.64
N VAL A 151 12.13 -16.48 -8.66
CA VAL A 151 10.82 -16.28 -9.30
C VAL A 151 10.34 -17.55 -10.01
N ARG A 152 11.23 -18.28 -10.69
CA ARG A 152 10.90 -19.58 -11.29
C ARG A 152 10.38 -20.55 -10.24
N SER A 153 11.07 -20.66 -9.10
CA SER A 153 10.62 -21.51 -7.99
C SER A 153 9.29 -21.03 -7.43
N PHE A 154 9.10 -19.73 -7.23
CA PHE A 154 7.86 -19.15 -6.71
C PHE A 154 6.67 -19.54 -7.59
N VAL A 155 6.77 -19.35 -8.91
CA VAL A 155 5.69 -19.68 -9.87
C VAL A 155 5.48 -21.19 -9.99
N THR A 156 6.54 -21.99 -9.88
CA THR A 156 6.45 -23.46 -9.97
C THR A 156 5.77 -24.05 -8.73
N ASP A 157 6.15 -23.55 -7.54
CA ASP A 157 5.66 -24.02 -6.24
C ASP A 157 4.27 -23.45 -5.90
N MET A 158 3.81 -22.45 -6.66
CA MET A 158 2.48 -21.89 -6.54
C MET A 158 1.42 -23.01 -6.67
N PRO A 159 0.42 -23.08 -5.79
CA PRO A 159 -0.68 -24.03 -5.95
C PRO A 159 -1.44 -23.81 -7.27
N ALA A 160 -2.18 -24.80 -7.75
CA ALA A 160 -3.10 -24.65 -8.89
C ALA A 160 -4.41 -23.96 -8.45
N THR A 161 -4.28 -22.91 -7.63
CA THR A 161 -5.35 -22.03 -7.15
C THR A 161 -5.69 -20.99 -8.22
N ASN A 162 -6.72 -20.18 -7.96
CA ASN A 162 -7.11 -19.05 -8.82
C ASN A 162 -6.15 -17.85 -8.72
N ASP A 163 -4.96 -18.06 -8.14
CA ASP A 163 -3.96 -17.02 -7.93
C ASP A 163 -3.31 -16.63 -9.26
N ARG A 164 -2.95 -15.36 -9.40
CA ARG A 164 -2.38 -14.81 -10.63
C ARG A 164 -1.08 -14.09 -10.34
N VAL A 165 -0.16 -14.16 -11.28
CA VAL A 165 1.14 -13.49 -11.21
C VAL A 165 1.30 -12.53 -12.38
N ALA A 166 1.70 -11.31 -12.08
CA ALA A 166 2.27 -10.38 -13.04
C ALA A 166 3.78 -10.29 -12.82
N LEU A 167 4.55 -10.20 -13.90
CA LEU A 167 6.00 -10.06 -13.86
C LEU A 167 6.43 -8.73 -14.46
N VAL A 168 7.09 -7.92 -13.65
CA VAL A 168 7.57 -6.60 -14.02
C VAL A 168 9.04 -6.48 -13.64
N SER A 169 9.83 -5.91 -14.53
CA SER A 169 11.17 -5.46 -14.20
C SER A 169 11.23 -3.95 -14.13
N TYR A 170 12.06 -3.42 -13.24
CA TYR A 170 12.31 -1.98 -13.17
C TYR A 170 13.80 -1.65 -13.16
N ASN A 171 14.10 -0.49 -13.73
CA ASN A 171 15.36 0.22 -13.60
C ASN A 171 15.06 1.72 -13.80
N THR A 172 15.61 2.39 -14.81
CA THR A 172 15.09 3.66 -15.33
C THR A 172 13.71 3.47 -15.98
N LYS A 173 13.49 2.32 -16.61
CA LYS A 173 12.22 1.95 -17.25
C LYS A 173 11.40 1.05 -16.36
N TYR A 174 10.09 1.07 -16.59
CA TYR A 174 9.13 0.12 -16.04
C TYR A 174 8.63 -0.79 -17.16
N VAL A 175 9.05 -2.05 -17.16
CA VAL A 175 8.74 -3.00 -18.23
C VAL A 175 7.92 -4.15 -17.67
N ARG A 176 6.66 -4.21 -18.10
CA ARG A 176 5.79 -5.35 -17.84
C ARG A 176 6.09 -6.45 -18.85
N HIS A 177 6.56 -7.59 -18.38
CA HIS A 177 6.84 -8.77 -19.21
C HIS A 177 5.60 -9.64 -19.36
N VAL A 178 4.79 -9.72 -18.30
CA VAL A 178 3.60 -10.57 -18.24
C VAL A 178 2.53 -9.87 -17.40
N ASP A 179 1.33 -9.74 -17.96
CA ASP A 179 0.12 -9.31 -17.25
C ASP A 179 -0.34 -10.39 -16.24
N PHE A 180 -1.21 -10.03 -15.29
CA PHE A 180 -1.75 -10.97 -14.32
C PHE A 180 -2.32 -12.23 -14.99
N THR A 181 -1.67 -13.36 -14.75
CA THR A 181 -2.06 -14.65 -15.34
C THR A 181 -1.85 -15.80 -14.36
N GLY A 182 -2.69 -16.83 -14.46
CA GLY A 182 -2.45 -18.13 -13.83
C GLY A 182 -1.58 -19.05 -14.68
N ASP A 183 -1.25 -18.66 -15.92
CA ASP A 183 -0.38 -19.42 -16.82
C ASP A 183 1.08 -19.27 -16.40
N ARG A 184 1.58 -20.31 -15.74
CA ARG A 184 2.98 -20.42 -15.29
C ARG A 184 3.95 -20.36 -16.47
N THR A 185 3.61 -20.95 -17.61
CA THR A 185 4.47 -20.99 -18.78
C THR A 185 4.67 -19.59 -19.35
N ALA A 186 3.63 -18.75 -19.35
CA ALA A 186 3.75 -17.35 -19.73
C ALA A 186 4.72 -16.58 -18.81
N VAL A 187 4.62 -16.75 -17.49
CA VAL A 187 5.53 -16.11 -16.53
C VAL A 187 6.98 -16.57 -16.72
N LEU A 188 7.19 -17.87 -16.91
CA LEU A 188 8.52 -18.44 -17.17
C LEU A 188 9.12 -17.94 -18.50
N ALA A 189 8.29 -17.75 -19.54
CA ALA A 189 8.72 -17.13 -20.79
C ALA A 189 9.11 -15.66 -20.58
N GLY A 190 8.32 -14.90 -19.81
CA GLY A 190 8.64 -13.51 -19.44
C GLY A 190 10.00 -13.35 -18.76
N LEU A 191 10.37 -14.27 -17.86
CA LEU A 191 11.69 -14.26 -17.22
C LEU A 191 12.85 -14.35 -18.23
N THR A 192 12.66 -15.05 -19.35
CA THR A 192 13.68 -15.17 -20.40
C THR A 192 13.81 -13.92 -21.26
N GLN A 193 12.77 -13.07 -21.28
CA GLN A 193 12.75 -11.82 -22.03
C GLN A 193 13.44 -10.67 -21.28
N MET A 194 13.60 -10.78 -19.95
CA MET A 194 14.39 -9.83 -19.17
C MET A 194 15.83 -9.82 -19.68
N ARG A 195 16.29 -8.70 -20.22
CA ARG A 195 17.66 -8.50 -20.71
C ARG A 195 18.38 -7.44 -19.88
N GLN A 196 19.72 -7.51 -19.94
CA GLN A 196 20.56 -6.49 -19.35
C GLN A 196 20.18 -5.11 -19.93
N PRO A 197 20.00 -4.09 -19.07
CA PRO A 197 19.72 -2.74 -19.55
C PRO A 197 20.88 -2.21 -20.37
N PHE A 198 20.57 -1.29 -21.28
CA PHE A 198 21.58 -0.45 -21.92
C PHE A 198 22.21 0.49 -20.89
N ASP A 199 23.39 1.02 -21.21
CA ASP A 199 24.17 1.86 -20.30
C ASP A 199 23.44 3.14 -19.83
N TYR A 200 22.38 3.59 -20.51
CA TYR A 200 21.61 4.76 -20.07
C TYR A 200 20.43 4.41 -19.15
N ASP A 201 20.01 3.13 -19.08
CA ASP A 201 18.85 2.65 -18.31
C ASP A 201 19.24 1.93 -17.00
N HIS A 202 20.48 2.10 -16.53
CA HIS A 202 21.04 1.27 -15.45
C HIS A 202 20.68 1.71 -14.02
N PHE A 203 19.86 2.76 -13.86
CA PHE A 203 19.48 3.30 -12.56
C PHE A 203 18.41 2.46 -11.86
N SER A 204 18.25 2.61 -10.55
CA SER A 204 17.30 1.84 -9.73
C SER A 204 16.19 2.75 -9.22
N GLU A 205 15.19 3.07 -10.06
CA GLU A 205 14.12 4.01 -9.73
C GLU A 205 12.96 3.35 -8.98
N ILE A 206 13.26 2.90 -7.75
CA ILE A 206 12.36 2.15 -6.86
C ILE A 206 11.02 2.86 -6.67
N TYR A 207 11.01 4.16 -6.33
CA TYR A 207 9.76 4.85 -5.97
C TYR A 207 8.85 5.08 -7.19
N ALA A 208 9.44 5.42 -8.34
CA ALA A 208 8.71 5.55 -9.60
C ALA A 208 8.11 4.20 -10.02
N ALA A 209 8.89 3.13 -9.91
CA ALA A 209 8.45 1.78 -10.22
C ALA A 209 7.32 1.30 -9.29
N LEU A 210 7.40 1.59 -7.99
CA LEU A 210 6.33 1.28 -7.04
C LEU A 210 5.03 2.02 -7.37
N VAL A 211 5.08 3.31 -7.69
CA VAL A 211 3.87 4.06 -8.08
C VAL A 211 3.18 3.40 -9.28
N ARG A 212 3.93 3.04 -10.32
CA ARG A 212 3.39 2.32 -11.49
C ARG A 212 2.85 0.94 -11.13
N ALA A 213 3.58 0.16 -10.34
CA ALA A 213 3.14 -1.16 -9.88
C ALA A 213 1.86 -1.11 -9.04
N ILE A 214 1.71 -0.10 -8.19
CA ILE A 214 0.50 0.10 -7.40
C ILE A 214 -0.68 0.43 -8.31
N HIS A 215 -0.51 1.25 -9.35
CA HIS A 215 -1.57 1.50 -10.32
C HIS A 215 -1.98 0.23 -11.09
N ASP A 216 -1.02 -0.59 -11.50
CA ASP A 216 -1.26 -1.86 -12.19
C ASP A 216 -2.06 -2.85 -11.33
N VAL A 217 -1.74 -2.91 -10.04
CA VAL A 217 -2.39 -3.81 -9.05
C VAL A 217 -3.72 -3.24 -8.56
N GLY A 218 -3.84 -1.92 -8.40
CA GLY A 218 -4.98 -1.24 -7.80
C GLY A 218 -6.32 -1.60 -8.46
N ALA A 219 -6.31 -1.79 -9.79
CA ALA A 219 -7.48 -2.16 -10.58
C ALA A 219 -8.07 -3.52 -10.24
N SER A 220 -7.29 -4.44 -9.66
CA SER A 220 -7.80 -5.77 -9.33
C SER A 220 -8.55 -5.79 -7.98
N GLY A 221 -9.39 -6.80 -7.81
CA GLY A 221 -10.12 -7.02 -6.58
C GLY A 221 -9.58 -8.18 -5.77
N GLY A 222 -9.93 -8.23 -4.49
CA GLY A 222 -9.51 -9.31 -3.60
C GLY A 222 -8.11 -9.06 -3.02
N ARG A 223 -7.40 -10.14 -2.66
CA ARG A 223 -6.06 -10.05 -2.06
C ARG A 223 -4.99 -9.67 -3.09
N LYS A 224 -4.23 -8.61 -2.80
CA LYS A 224 -3.24 -8.00 -3.72
C LYS A 224 -1.89 -7.75 -3.07
N VAL A 225 -0.83 -8.30 -3.65
CA VAL A 225 0.54 -8.23 -3.11
C VAL A 225 1.52 -7.72 -4.16
N ILE A 226 2.35 -6.75 -3.78
CA ILE A 226 3.57 -6.42 -4.53
C ILE A 226 4.74 -7.04 -3.80
N VAL A 227 5.55 -7.85 -4.49
CA VAL A 227 6.84 -8.33 -3.98
C VAL A 227 7.93 -7.63 -4.78
N ILE A 228 8.64 -6.70 -4.14
CA ILE A 228 9.75 -5.97 -4.75
C ILE A 228 11.09 -6.58 -4.35
N LEU A 229 11.91 -6.91 -5.34
CA LEU A 229 13.31 -7.26 -5.17
C LEU A 229 14.17 -6.03 -5.46
N SER A 230 15.12 -5.71 -4.58
CA SER A 230 16.12 -4.66 -4.80
C SER A 230 17.49 -5.12 -4.30
N ASP A 231 18.56 -4.72 -4.97
CA ASP A 231 19.94 -4.94 -4.51
C ASP A 231 20.60 -3.70 -3.88
N GLY A 232 19.84 -2.60 -3.76
CA GLY A 232 20.37 -1.27 -3.49
C GLY A 232 19.38 -0.22 -2.97
N GLU A 233 19.88 1.02 -2.91
CA GLU A 233 19.10 2.23 -2.64
C GLU A 233 18.40 2.75 -3.89
N ASN A 234 17.36 3.56 -3.72
CA ASN A 234 16.73 4.27 -4.82
C ASN A 234 17.73 5.23 -5.49
N ARG A 235 17.99 5.03 -6.77
CA ARG A 235 18.83 5.89 -7.59
C ARG A 235 18.00 6.46 -8.72
N SER A 236 17.45 7.66 -8.55
CA SER A 236 16.66 8.30 -9.61
C SER A 236 17.53 8.80 -10.76
N TYR A 237 17.06 8.67 -11.99
CA TYR A 237 17.77 9.12 -13.19
C TYR A 237 18.05 10.63 -13.13
N TYR A 238 17.00 11.41 -12.84
CA TYR A 238 17.09 12.87 -12.80
C TYR A 238 18.06 13.38 -11.73
N ALA A 239 18.04 12.83 -10.51
CA ALA A 239 18.94 13.29 -9.44
C ALA A 239 20.41 12.96 -9.72
N HIS A 240 20.69 11.95 -10.55
CA HIS A 240 22.06 11.54 -10.87
C HIS A 240 22.60 12.25 -12.13
N LEU A 241 21.79 12.35 -13.18
CA LEU A 241 22.22 12.89 -14.47
C LEU A 241 21.85 14.36 -14.70
N HIS A 242 20.92 14.91 -13.91
CA HIS A 242 20.35 16.25 -14.14
C HIS A 242 19.79 16.42 -15.56
N GLN A 243 19.27 15.32 -16.12
CA GLN A 243 18.67 15.24 -17.45
C GLN A 243 17.21 14.81 -17.30
N GLU A 244 16.35 15.32 -18.19
CA GLU A 244 14.93 14.95 -18.21
C GLU A 244 14.76 13.45 -18.48
N HIS A 245 13.97 12.79 -17.63
CA HIS A 245 13.61 11.40 -17.80
C HIS A 245 12.73 11.22 -19.04
N PRO A 246 12.97 10.21 -19.91
CA PRO A 246 12.21 10.01 -21.14
C PRO A 246 10.69 9.89 -20.94
N ASP A 247 10.26 9.25 -19.85
CA ASP A 247 8.83 9.00 -19.61
C ASP A 247 8.14 10.09 -18.78
N TYR A 248 8.88 10.88 -17.98
CA TYR A 248 8.26 11.78 -16.98
C TYR A 248 9.03 13.08 -16.72
N GLY A 249 9.94 13.44 -17.63
CA GLY A 249 10.65 14.72 -17.61
C GLY A 249 11.46 14.93 -16.33
N SER A 250 11.35 16.12 -15.74
CA SER A 250 12.08 16.48 -14.52
C SER A 250 11.44 16.00 -13.21
N ARG A 251 10.42 15.13 -13.27
CA ARG A 251 9.70 14.67 -12.07
C ARG A 251 10.59 13.77 -11.22
N ILE A 252 10.63 14.04 -9.91
CA ILE A 252 11.29 13.20 -8.91
C ILE A 252 10.19 12.58 -8.04
N TYR A 253 10.19 11.25 -7.94
CA TYR A 253 9.30 10.52 -7.04
C TYR A 253 9.93 10.42 -5.64
N THR A 254 9.16 10.76 -4.61
CA THR A 254 9.56 10.63 -3.21
C THR A 254 8.98 9.36 -2.58
N PRO A 255 9.52 8.86 -1.46
CA PRO A 255 8.99 7.65 -0.81
C PRO A 255 7.56 7.81 -0.27
N ASP A 256 7.12 9.05 0.01
CA ASP A 256 5.76 9.31 0.52
C ASP A 256 4.68 9.04 -0.54
N GLU A 257 5.01 9.22 -1.82
CA GLU A 257 4.06 9.01 -2.94
C GLU A 257 3.57 7.55 -3.05
N PRO A 258 4.45 6.53 -3.23
CA PRO A 258 4.00 5.14 -3.27
C PRO A 258 3.41 4.69 -1.94
N LEU A 259 3.87 5.24 -0.80
CA LEU A 259 3.30 4.93 0.51
C LEU A 259 1.84 5.35 0.62
N ASP A 260 1.53 6.60 0.28
CA ASP A 260 0.17 7.11 0.34
C ASP A 260 -0.73 6.42 -0.68
N LEU A 261 -0.21 6.13 -1.88
CA LEU A 261 -0.97 5.42 -2.91
C LEU A 261 -1.28 3.98 -2.47
N ALA A 262 -0.29 3.22 -2.00
CA ALA A 262 -0.49 1.86 -1.51
C ALA A 262 -1.49 1.79 -0.36
N ARG A 263 -1.47 2.78 0.55
CA ARG A 263 -2.44 2.87 1.65
C ARG A 263 -3.86 3.19 1.18
N ARG A 264 -4.03 3.99 0.12
CA ARG A 264 -5.35 4.25 -0.49
C ARG A 264 -5.91 3.01 -1.18
N GLU A 265 -5.06 2.29 -1.90
CA GLU A 265 -5.42 1.04 -2.58
C GLU A 265 -5.56 -0.16 -1.62
N GLY A 266 -5.13 0.01 -0.36
CA GLY A 266 -5.20 -1.01 0.68
C GLY A 266 -4.17 -2.14 0.54
N LEU A 267 -3.28 -2.09 -0.45
CA LEU A 267 -2.37 -3.20 -0.78
C LEU A 267 -1.17 -3.33 0.19
N SER A 268 -0.53 -4.50 0.17
CA SER A 268 0.71 -4.78 0.91
C SER A 268 1.93 -4.86 0.00
N ILE A 269 3.03 -4.23 0.42
CA ILE A 269 4.31 -4.31 -0.29
C ILE A 269 5.31 -5.12 0.53
N TYR A 270 5.85 -6.17 -0.06
CA TYR A 270 6.89 -7.02 0.52
C TYR A 270 8.23 -6.68 -0.11
N THR A 271 9.20 -6.27 0.69
CA THR A 271 10.54 -5.93 0.21
C THR A 271 11.48 -7.09 0.44
N VAL A 272 12.18 -7.49 -0.60
CA VAL A 272 13.28 -8.45 -0.55
C VAL A 272 14.57 -7.72 -0.91
N ASN A 273 15.41 -7.47 0.09
CA ASN A 273 16.74 -6.93 -0.14
C ASN A 273 17.69 -8.06 -0.51
N TYR A 274 18.41 -7.92 -1.62
CA TYR A 274 19.36 -8.92 -2.07
C TYR A 274 20.79 -8.41 -2.09
N GLY A 275 21.58 -8.84 -1.11
CA GLY A 275 22.97 -8.44 -0.99
C GLY A 275 23.52 -8.50 0.44
N THR A 276 24.84 -8.45 0.55
CA THR A 276 25.56 -8.63 1.80
C THR A 276 25.74 -7.33 2.60
N SER A 277 25.68 -6.16 1.95
CA SER A 277 25.87 -4.88 2.62
C SER A 277 24.55 -4.32 3.16
N ARG A 278 24.42 -4.29 4.50
CA ARG A 278 23.28 -3.64 5.17
C ARG A 278 23.20 -2.14 4.92
N TYR A 279 24.33 -1.51 4.61
CA TYR A 279 24.42 -0.06 4.38
C TYR A 279 23.97 0.37 2.99
N GLN A 280 23.75 -0.57 2.07
CA GLN A 280 23.31 -0.28 0.70
C GLN A 280 21.79 -0.49 0.52
N ARG A 281 21.04 -0.61 1.62
CA ARG A 281 19.60 -0.89 1.56
C ARG A 281 18.80 0.39 1.72
N ASP A 282 17.79 0.54 0.88
CA ASP A 282 16.86 1.65 1.00
C ASP A 282 16.03 1.53 2.29
N LYS A 283 16.24 2.44 3.25
CA LYS A 283 15.49 2.44 4.51
C LYS A 283 14.05 2.86 4.33
N MET A 284 13.77 3.73 3.37
CA MET A 284 12.42 4.22 3.11
C MET A 284 11.58 3.15 2.43
N LEU A 285 12.17 2.34 1.53
CA LEU A 285 11.52 1.16 0.97
C LEU A 285 11.10 0.17 2.07
N GLN A 286 11.97 -0.07 3.05
CA GLN A 286 11.64 -0.93 4.19
C GLN A 286 10.48 -0.35 5.01
N GLN A 287 10.50 0.95 5.26
CA GLN A 287 9.39 1.63 5.95
C GLN A 287 8.08 1.50 5.16
N ILE A 288 8.11 1.70 3.84
CA ILE A 288 6.94 1.53 2.96
C ILE A 288 6.36 0.13 3.11
N SER A 289 7.20 -0.91 3.09
CA SER A 289 6.75 -2.28 3.29
C SER A 289 6.06 -2.50 4.63
N LEU A 290 6.64 -2.02 5.73
CA LEU A 290 6.06 -2.18 7.07
C LEU A 290 4.75 -1.38 7.22
N ASP A 291 4.72 -0.16 6.71
CA ASP A 291 3.58 0.76 6.82
C ASP A 291 2.39 0.41 5.92
N THR A 292 2.64 -0.37 4.87
CA THR A 292 1.62 -0.97 3.99
C THR A 292 1.21 -2.36 4.49
N GLY A 293 1.65 -2.75 5.68
CA GLY A 293 1.36 -4.03 6.30
C GLY A 293 1.94 -5.21 5.54
N GLY A 294 3.00 -5.04 4.76
CA GLY A 294 3.83 -6.14 4.27
C GLY A 294 4.97 -6.47 5.25
N ALA A 295 6.06 -7.01 4.72
CA ALA A 295 7.24 -7.39 5.50
C ALA A 295 8.53 -7.15 4.70
N VAL A 296 9.65 -7.11 5.41
CA VAL A 296 10.98 -6.94 4.85
C VAL A 296 11.80 -8.20 5.07
N PHE A 297 12.42 -8.68 4.00
CA PHE A 297 13.27 -9.86 3.99
C PHE A 297 14.66 -9.50 3.46
N ASP A 298 15.67 -10.21 3.94
CA ASP A 298 17.04 -10.07 3.51
C ASP A 298 17.57 -11.40 3.01
N ALA A 299 18.04 -11.43 1.77
CA ALA A 299 18.68 -12.58 1.17
C ALA A 299 20.16 -12.26 0.86
N ARG A 300 21.05 -13.21 1.18
CA ARG A 300 22.49 -13.12 0.92
C ARG A 300 22.95 -14.03 -0.21
N ASN A 301 22.23 -15.13 -0.43
CA ASN A 301 22.52 -16.14 -1.45
C ASN A 301 21.23 -16.61 -2.15
N ALA A 302 21.38 -17.47 -3.15
CA ALA A 302 20.27 -17.96 -3.97
C ALA A 302 19.25 -18.77 -3.15
N ASP A 303 19.71 -19.60 -2.21
CA ASP A 303 18.84 -20.47 -1.41
C ASP A 303 17.99 -19.67 -0.43
N GLU A 304 18.60 -18.70 0.26
CA GLU A 304 17.87 -17.74 1.11
C GLU A 304 16.82 -16.98 0.30
N LEU A 305 17.18 -16.50 -0.91
CA LEU A 305 16.25 -15.79 -1.78
C LEU A 305 15.06 -16.67 -2.16
N LYS A 306 15.32 -17.90 -2.60
CA LYS A 306 14.28 -18.89 -2.94
C LYS A 306 13.37 -19.19 -1.75
N ASN A 307 13.94 -19.38 -0.55
CA ASN A 307 13.20 -19.65 0.67
C ASN A 307 12.34 -18.46 1.12
N ILE A 308 12.83 -17.22 0.93
CA ILE A 308 12.05 -16.02 1.21
C ILE A 308 10.80 -15.94 0.34
N TYR A 309 10.92 -16.17 -0.96
CA TYR A 309 9.77 -16.18 -1.87
C TYR A 309 8.73 -17.25 -1.46
N ARG A 310 9.19 -18.45 -1.08
CA ARG A 310 8.31 -19.51 -0.55
C ARG A 310 7.62 -19.11 0.75
N THR A 311 8.35 -18.47 1.66
CA THR A 311 7.80 -17.96 2.91
C THR A 311 6.75 -16.88 2.65
N ILE A 312 7.00 -15.94 1.72
CA ILE A 312 6.00 -14.94 1.33
C ILE A 312 4.75 -15.61 0.78
N ALA A 313 4.89 -16.53 -0.19
CA ALA A 313 3.75 -17.26 -0.76
C ALA A 313 2.91 -17.93 0.33
N ARG A 314 3.58 -18.71 1.19
CA ARG A 314 2.94 -19.47 2.26
C ARG A 314 2.29 -18.56 3.31
N GLN A 315 2.94 -17.47 3.70
CA GLN A 315 2.38 -16.51 4.66
C GLN A 315 1.13 -15.85 4.09
N VAL A 316 1.19 -15.37 2.84
CA VAL A 316 0.06 -14.70 2.19
C VAL A 316 -1.10 -15.67 1.96
N SER A 317 -0.86 -16.86 1.40
CA SER A 317 -1.92 -17.87 1.22
C SER A 317 -2.49 -18.39 2.54
N GLY A 318 -1.74 -18.27 3.63
CA GLY A 318 -2.18 -18.65 4.97
C GLY A 318 -2.99 -17.57 5.71
N GLU A 319 -3.16 -16.38 5.14
CA GLU A 319 -3.92 -15.29 5.76
C GLU A 319 -5.41 -15.63 5.90
N TYR A 320 -6.06 -14.98 6.86
CA TYR A 320 -7.51 -15.01 7.05
C TYR A 320 -8.15 -13.76 6.47
N ARG A 321 -9.19 -13.94 5.67
CA ARG A 321 -10.09 -12.88 5.24
C ARG A 321 -11.22 -12.76 6.26
N LEU A 322 -11.23 -11.65 7.00
CA LEU A 322 -12.31 -11.27 7.91
C LEU A 322 -13.22 -10.30 7.17
N THR A 323 -14.49 -10.66 7.01
CA THR A 323 -15.51 -9.74 6.47
C THR A 323 -16.28 -9.15 7.63
N ALA A 324 -16.16 -7.83 7.84
CA ALA A 324 -16.85 -7.14 8.91
C ALA A 324 -17.84 -6.11 8.35
N ARG A 325 -18.91 -5.84 9.12
CA ARG A 325 -19.82 -4.72 8.84
C ARG A 325 -19.19 -3.43 9.35
N ALA A 326 -18.85 -2.53 8.44
CA ALA A 326 -18.24 -1.27 8.82
C ALA A 326 -19.22 -0.38 9.59
N THR A 327 -18.69 0.37 10.55
CA THR A 327 -19.44 1.39 11.30
C THR A 327 -19.86 2.55 10.39
N MET A 328 -20.81 3.37 10.82
CA MET A 328 -21.26 4.55 10.07
C MET A 328 -20.56 5.84 10.49
N ILE A 329 -19.36 5.75 11.10
CA ILE A 329 -18.64 6.91 11.63
C ILE A 329 -18.11 7.80 10.48
N PRO A 330 -18.52 9.08 10.37
CA PRO A 330 -18.06 9.93 9.28
C PRO A 330 -16.59 10.32 9.44
N ALA A 331 -15.73 9.81 8.56
CA ALA A 331 -14.31 10.15 8.49
C ALA A 331 -13.76 9.85 7.08
N ASP A 332 -12.70 10.56 6.66
CA ASP A 332 -11.97 10.26 5.41
C ASP A 332 -11.05 9.03 5.54
N ARG A 333 -10.65 8.75 6.77
CA ARG A 333 -9.76 7.66 7.15
C ARG A 333 -10.30 7.06 8.43
N ARG A 334 -10.30 5.73 8.52
CA ARG A 334 -10.66 4.99 9.72
C ARG A 334 -9.53 4.05 10.11
N PHE A 335 -9.50 3.67 11.37
CA PHE A 335 -8.59 2.69 11.93
C PHE A 335 -9.39 1.43 12.22
N MET A 336 -8.93 0.32 11.65
CA MET A 336 -9.42 -1.00 11.99
C MET A 336 -8.43 -1.66 12.94
N ARG A 337 -8.92 -2.18 14.06
CA ARG A 337 -8.18 -2.99 15.01
C ARG A 337 -8.72 -4.40 15.00
N ILE A 338 -7.81 -5.35 14.95
CA ILE A 338 -8.13 -6.77 15.04
C ILE A 338 -7.46 -7.28 16.30
N GLU A 339 -8.28 -7.77 17.22
CA GLU A 339 -7.87 -8.46 18.43
C GLU A 339 -7.97 -9.97 18.17
N TYR A 340 -6.88 -10.67 18.44
CA TYR A 340 -6.76 -12.11 18.34
C TYR A 340 -6.56 -12.71 19.73
N ASN A 341 -7.42 -13.66 20.09
CA ASN A 341 -7.30 -14.42 21.33
C ASN A 341 -6.63 -15.76 21.04
N ALA A 342 -5.37 -15.88 21.47
CA ALA A 342 -4.64 -17.14 21.38
C ALA A 342 -5.25 -18.16 22.35
N ALA A 343 -5.70 -19.31 21.83
CA ALA A 343 -6.40 -20.33 22.58
C ALA A 343 -5.59 -20.97 23.73
N ASN A 344 -4.32 -20.62 23.91
CA ASN A 344 -3.39 -21.25 24.86
C ASN A 344 -2.66 -20.30 25.83
N THR A 345 -2.97 -19.00 25.84
CA THR A 345 -2.35 -18.02 26.76
C THR A 345 -3.45 -17.18 27.38
N GLY A 346 -3.99 -17.65 28.51
CA GLY A 346 -5.21 -17.17 29.15
C GLY A 346 -5.25 -15.72 29.65
N THR A 347 -4.52 -14.78 29.06
CA THR A 347 -4.60 -13.33 29.34
C THR A 347 -4.03 -12.42 28.23
N ASP A 348 -3.32 -12.93 27.23
CA ASP A 348 -2.61 -12.07 26.26
C ASP A 348 -3.36 -12.01 24.92
N THR A 349 -4.23 -11.01 24.78
CA THR A 349 -4.83 -10.64 23.49
C THR A 349 -3.78 -9.93 22.64
N VAL A 350 -3.44 -10.52 21.50
CA VAL A 350 -2.55 -9.88 20.53
C VAL A 350 -3.40 -9.01 19.62
N GLN A 351 -2.98 -7.77 19.36
CA GLN A 351 -3.75 -6.84 18.54
C GLN A 351 -2.91 -6.24 17.42
N ALA A 352 -3.57 -5.96 16.30
CA ALA A 352 -3.01 -5.18 15.20
C ALA A 352 -3.97 -4.07 14.82
N THR A 353 -3.47 -2.86 14.59
CA THR A 353 -4.26 -1.72 14.14
C THR A 353 -3.73 -1.22 12.81
N ARG A 354 -4.63 -0.93 11.86
CA ARG A 354 -4.26 -0.38 10.56
C ARG A 354 -5.29 0.65 10.09
N ARG A 355 -4.79 1.72 9.49
CA ARG A 355 -5.62 2.74 8.84
C ARG A 355 -6.06 2.29 7.45
N TYR A 356 -7.30 2.63 7.07
CA TYR A 356 -7.83 2.46 5.73
C TYR A 356 -8.63 3.69 5.30
N PHE A 357 -8.75 3.89 3.99
CA PHE A 357 -9.51 4.99 3.42
C PHE A 357 -10.95 4.55 3.16
N THR A 358 -11.88 5.36 3.62
CA THR A 358 -13.31 5.23 3.35
C THR A 358 -13.58 6.03 2.07
N GLY A 359 -13.93 5.35 0.98
CA GLY A 359 -14.28 6.03 -0.27
C GLY A 359 -15.42 7.01 0.00
N THR A 360 -15.17 8.32 -0.06
CA THR A 360 -16.22 9.31 0.12
C THR A 360 -17.01 9.42 -1.19
N VAL A 361 -18.26 8.99 -1.20
CA VAL A 361 -19.16 9.13 -2.37
C VAL A 361 -19.37 10.60 -2.76
N LEU A 362 -19.12 11.52 -1.84
CA LEU A 362 -19.40 12.95 -2.04
C LEU A 362 -18.28 13.90 -1.64
N GLY A 363 -17.07 13.41 -1.39
CA GLY A 363 -15.93 14.26 -1.05
C GLY A 363 -16.10 15.03 0.26
N MET A 364 -15.15 14.84 1.16
CA MET A 364 -15.11 15.39 2.52
C MET A 364 -16.07 14.73 3.51
N PRO A 365 -15.61 14.45 4.74
CA PRO A 365 -16.50 14.11 5.82
C PRO A 365 -17.22 15.40 6.20
N LEU A 366 -18.51 15.47 5.92
CA LEU A 366 -19.34 16.56 6.44
C LEU A 366 -19.39 16.42 7.96
N ARG A 367 -18.44 17.08 8.63
CA ARG A 367 -18.32 17.09 10.09
C ARG A 367 -19.59 17.64 10.74
N GLU A 368 -20.32 18.47 9.99
CA GLU A 368 -21.66 18.96 10.33
C GLU A 368 -22.50 19.08 9.04
N LEU A 369 -23.72 18.50 9.05
CA LEU A 369 -24.74 18.79 8.04
C LEU A 369 -25.25 20.21 8.26
N THR A 370 -24.56 21.20 7.68
CA THR A 370 -25.07 22.57 7.69
C THR A 370 -26.39 22.62 6.89
N PRO A 371 -27.43 23.33 7.34
CA PRO A 371 -28.69 23.47 6.61
C PRO A 371 -28.52 23.99 5.17
N LEU A 372 -27.38 24.64 4.88
CA LEU A 372 -26.98 25.07 3.54
C LEU A 372 -26.87 23.93 2.52
N LEU A 373 -26.52 22.71 2.95
CA LEU A 373 -26.40 21.54 2.06
C LEU A 373 -27.76 21.03 1.57
N ILE A 374 -28.84 21.34 2.27
CA ILE A 374 -30.21 20.99 1.89
C ILE A 374 -30.78 22.03 0.91
N LEU A 375 -30.22 23.24 0.90
CA LEU A 375 -30.64 24.34 0.03
C LEU A 375 -30.67 23.97 -1.46
N PRO A 376 -29.63 23.39 -2.09
CA PRO A 376 -29.67 23.00 -3.50
C PRO A 376 -30.72 21.93 -3.79
N LEU A 377 -30.97 20.99 -2.86
CA LEU A 377 -32.03 19.98 -2.99
C LEU A 377 -33.41 20.63 -2.95
N LEU A 378 -33.64 21.54 -2.00
CA LEU A 378 -34.88 22.31 -1.90
C LEU A 378 -35.10 23.20 -3.12
N LEU A 379 -34.03 23.82 -3.64
CA LEU A 379 -34.08 24.65 -4.84
C LEU A 379 -34.40 23.82 -6.08
N ALA A 380 -33.83 22.62 -6.20
CA ALA A 380 -34.14 21.67 -7.27
C ALA A 380 -35.60 21.18 -7.20
N LEU A 381 -36.09 20.83 -6.01
CA LEU A 381 -37.50 20.45 -5.80
C LEU A 381 -38.46 21.60 -6.12
N LEU A 382 -38.11 22.83 -5.74
CA LEU A 382 -38.88 24.04 -6.06
C LEU A 382 -38.88 24.31 -7.56
N LEU A 383 -37.75 24.17 -8.23
CA LEU A 383 -37.62 24.34 -9.68
C LEU A 383 -38.40 23.26 -10.43
N LEU A 384 -38.39 22.02 -9.95
CA LEU A 384 -39.22 20.92 -10.47
C LEU A 384 -40.72 21.22 -10.28
N ALA A 385 -41.11 21.76 -9.13
CA ALA A 385 -42.50 22.15 -8.85
C ALA A 385 -42.95 23.36 -9.70
N LEU A 386 -42.04 24.28 -10.03
CA LEU A 386 -42.30 25.39 -10.94
C LEU A 386 -42.46 24.90 -12.38
N LEU A 387 -41.55 24.03 -12.84
CA LEU A 387 -41.62 23.41 -14.17
C LEU A 387 -42.88 22.56 -14.35
N SER A 388 -43.31 21.83 -13.32
CA SER A 388 -44.55 21.03 -13.40
C SER A 388 -45.83 21.86 -13.44
N ARG A 389 -45.78 23.12 -13.00
CA ARG A 389 -46.88 24.08 -13.14
C ARG A 389 -46.85 24.88 -14.43
N TRP A 390 -45.74 24.89 -15.15
CA TRP A 390 -45.69 25.44 -16.50
C TRP A 390 -46.37 24.48 -17.48
N LYS A 391 -47.65 24.75 -17.77
CA LYS A 391 -48.31 24.16 -18.93
C LYS A 391 -47.64 24.70 -20.18
N PHE A 392 -46.90 23.85 -20.87
CA PHE A 392 -46.53 24.07 -22.28
C PHE A 392 -47.79 23.90 -23.13
N GLU A 393 -48.65 24.91 -23.11
CA GLU A 393 -49.78 25.00 -24.03
C GLU A 393 -49.22 25.51 -25.36
N GLN A 394 -48.75 24.60 -26.21
CA GLN A 394 -48.60 24.91 -27.63
C GLN A 394 -50.01 25.19 -28.15
N LYS A 395 -50.32 26.46 -28.39
CA LYS A 395 -51.49 26.85 -29.17
C LYS A 395 -51.34 26.20 -30.55
N GLU A 396 -52.02 25.08 -30.77
CA GLU A 396 -52.19 24.54 -32.11
C GLU A 396 -52.80 25.63 -32.99
N HIS A 397 -52.07 26.02 -34.03
CA HIS A 397 -52.61 26.89 -35.06
C HIS A 397 -53.76 26.12 -35.74
N ALA A 398 -54.95 26.75 -35.77
CA ALA A 398 -56.14 26.16 -36.37
C ALA A 398 -55.85 25.65 -37.80
N PRO A 399 -56.33 24.45 -38.17
CA PRO A 399 -56.10 23.89 -39.50
C PRO A 399 -56.74 24.79 -40.55
N GLN A 400 -55.91 25.39 -41.41
CA GLN A 400 -56.40 26.11 -42.58
C GLN A 400 -56.77 25.07 -43.64
N LEU A 401 -58.06 25.03 -44.00
CA LEU A 401 -58.57 24.26 -45.14
C LEU A 401 -58.07 24.93 -46.43
N GLU A 402 -57.05 24.34 -47.06
CA GLU A 402 -56.66 24.66 -48.42
C GLU A 402 -57.66 23.98 -49.37
N VAL A 403 -58.61 24.75 -49.90
CA VAL A 403 -59.57 24.30 -50.90
C VAL A 403 -58.87 24.22 -52.25
N LEU A 404 -58.61 23.00 -52.72
CA LEU A 404 -58.20 22.71 -54.09
C LEU A 404 -59.31 23.15 -55.05
N ASN A 405 -59.06 24.22 -55.79
CA ASN A 405 -60.00 24.72 -56.80
C ASN A 405 -59.95 23.79 -58.02
N ALA A 406 -61.03 23.02 -58.22
CA ALA A 406 -61.24 22.22 -59.41
C ALA A 406 -61.46 23.14 -60.61
N GLY A 407 -60.60 23.01 -61.62
CA GLY A 407 -60.80 23.66 -62.91
C GLY A 407 -62.07 23.16 -63.57
N ALA A 408 -62.95 24.10 -63.93
CA ALA A 408 -63.99 23.90 -64.93
C ALA A 408 -63.95 25.07 -65.92
N ALA A 409 -63.65 24.68 -67.15
CA ALA A 409 -63.72 25.38 -68.43
C ALA A 409 -64.76 26.51 -68.58
N GLY A 410 -64.37 27.53 -69.36
CA GLY A 410 -65.28 28.51 -69.97
C GLY A 410 -64.64 29.14 -71.21
N SER A 411 -64.98 28.58 -72.36
CA SER A 411 -64.78 29.10 -73.72
C SER A 411 -65.49 30.43 -73.97
N VAL A 412 -64.82 31.42 -74.57
CA VAL A 412 -65.17 32.12 -75.84
C VAL A 412 -63.87 32.67 -76.43
#